data_AF-A0A358PZ23-F1
#
_entry.id   AF-A0A358PZ23-F1
#
_cell.length_a   1.000
_cell.length_b   1.000
_cell.length_c   1.000
_cell.angle_alpha   90.00
_cell.angle_beta   90.00
_cell.angle_gamma   90.00
#
_symmetry.space_group_name_H-M   'P 1'
#
loop_
_entity.id
_entity.type
_entity.pdbx_description
1 polymer ?
#
loop_
_entity_poly.entity_id
_entity_poly.type
_entity_poly.pdbx_seq_one_letter_code
_entity_poly.pdbx_strand_id
1 'polypeptide(L)' 'MQLEFKRNLGVIDRIIRLVIGLILISLVLLRAATNWMAPLALYIAGVIIFEAIIGY' A
#
# COMPACT_ATOMS: atom_id res chain seq x y z
N MET A 1 8.97 -10.28 25.57
CA MET A 1 7.69 -9.55 25.43
C MET A 1 7.79 -8.26 24.61
N GLN A 2 8.78 -7.38 24.77
CA GLN A 2 8.87 -6.14 23.95
C GLN A 2 9.32 -6.36 22.48
N LEU A 3 10.13 -7.38 22.20
CA LEU A 3 10.57 -7.74 20.83
C LEU A 3 9.42 -8.25 19.96
N GLU A 4 8.44 -8.94 20.54
CA GLU A 4 7.28 -9.45 19.80
C GLU A 4 6.35 -8.32 19.36
N PHE A 5 6.16 -7.29 20.20
CA PHE A 5 5.38 -6.10 19.84
C PHE A 5 6.03 -5.30 18.70
N LYS A 6 7.36 -5.08 18.75
CA LYS A 6 8.07 -4.38 17.67
C LYS A 6 8.00 -5.14 16.34
N ARG A 7 8.14 -6.47 16.38
CA ARG A 7 7.99 -7.32 15.19
C ARG A 7 6.57 -7.29 14.63
N ASN A 8 5.55 -7.31 15.50
CA ASN A 8 4.15 -7.21 15.09
C ASN A 8 3.84 -5.84 14.48
N LEU A 9 4.43 -4.76 15.00
CA LEU A 9 4.26 -3.41 14.44
C LEU A 9 4.77 -3.31 13.00
N GLY A 10 5.95 -3.89 12.70
CA GLY A 10 6.47 -3.91 11.32
C GLY A 10 5.60 -4.72 10.36
N VAL A 11 5.06 -5.86 10.81
CA VAL A 11 4.13 -6.67 10.02
C VAL A 11 2.80 -5.94 9.79
N ILE A 12 2.25 -5.28 10.80
CA ILE A 12 1.01 -4.50 10.69
C ILE A 12 1.21 -3.32 9.72
N ASP A 13 2.32 -2.59 9.81
CA ASP A 13 2.65 -1.50 8.88
C ASP A 13 2.70 -1.99 7.42
N ARG A 14 3.37 -3.14 7.19
CA ARG A 14 3.41 -3.79 5.87
C ARG A 14 2.02 -4.16 5.35
N ILE A 15 1.16 -4.72 6.19
CA ILE A 15 -0.22 -5.08 5.83
C ILE A 15 -1.01 -3.82 5.47
N ILE A 16 -0.91 -2.77 6.27
CA ILE A 16 -1.62 -1.50 6.02
C ILE A 16 -1.18 -0.91 4.67
N ARG A 17 0.13 -0.88 4.38
CA ARG A 17 0.64 -0.39 3.09
C ARG A 17 0.10 -1.21 1.92
N LEU A 18 0.12 -2.55 2.01
CA LEU A 18 -0.46 -3.42 0.98
C LEU A 18 -1.95 -3.16 0.77
N VAL A 19 -2.72 -3.01 1.85
CA VAL A 19 -4.16 -2.72 1.79
C VAL A 19 -4.41 -1.38 1.11
N ILE A 20 -3.65 -0.32 1.46
CA ILE A 20 -3.78 0.99 0.83
C ILE A 20 -3.45 0.92 -0.67
N GLY A 21 -2.38 0.22 -1.04
CA GLY A 21 -2.00 0.03 -2.45
C GLY A 21 -3.10 -0.70 -3.25
N LEU A 22 -3.68 -1.75 -2.68
CA LEU A 22 -4.78 -2.50 -3.30
C LEU A 22 -6.06 -1.65 -3.44
N ILE A 23 -6.37 -0.81 -2.46
CA ILE A 23 -7.50 0.13 -2.55
C ILE A 23 -7.29 1.12 -3.69
N LEU A 24 -6.09 1.70 -3.82
CA LEU A 24 -5.77 2.64 -4.89
C LEU A 24 -5.90 1.99 -6.28
N ILE A 25 -5.41 0.76 -6.44
CA ILE A 25 -5.59 -0.01 -7.68
C ILE A 25 -7.09 -0.26 -7.94
N SER A 26 -7.84 -0.63 -6.90
CA SER A 26 -9.29 -0.88 -7.02
C SER A 26 -10.06 0.37 -7.44
N LEU A 27 -9.70 1.56 -6.95
CA LEU A 27 -10.30 2.83 -7.36
C LEU A 27 -10.07 3.13 -8.85
N VAL A 28 -8.92 2.73 -9.40
CA VAL A 28 -8.63 2.85 -10.83
C VAL A 28 -9.44 1.82 -11.64
N LEU A 29 -9.50 0.57 -11.19
CA LEU A 29 -10.25 -0.50 -11.87
C LEU A 29 -11.76 -0.25 -11.90
N LEU A 30 -12.32 0.30 -10.82
CA LEU A 30 -13.72 0.70 -10.73
C LEU A 30 -14.03 2.01 -11.49
N ARG A 31 -13.04 2.61 -12.16
CA ARG A 31 -13.13 3.90 -12.85
C ARG A 31 -13.58 5.05 -11.94
N ALA A 32 -13.39 4.92 -10.63
CA ALA A 32 -13.62 6.00 -9.67
C ALA A 32 -12.52 7.07 -9.75
N ALA A 33 -11.29 6.66 -10.09
CA ALA A 33 -10.21 7.56 -10.47
C ALA A 33 -10.09 7.63 -12.00
N THR A 34 -10.22 8.83 -12.57
CA THR A 34 -10.20 9.05 -14.04
C THR A 34 -9.16 10.10 -14.44
N ASN A 35 -8.86 10.18 -15.74
CA ASN A 35 -7.92 11.15 -16.33
C ASN A 35 -6.54 11.08 -15.66
N TRP A 36 -6.02 12.21 -15.19
CA TRP A 36 -4.72 12.34 -14.54
C TRP A 36 -4.62 11.61 -13.19
N MET A 37 -5.75 11.31 -12.55
CA MET A 37 -5.77 10.66 -11.23
C MET A 37 -5.45 9.15 -11.35
N ALA A 38 -5.81 8.51 -12.45
CA ALA A 38 -5.56 7.08 -12.67
C ALA A 38 -4.06 6.72 -12.70
N PRO A 39 -3.21 7.36 -13.54
CA PRO A 39 -1.78 7.06 -13.55
C PRO A 39 -1.10 7.46 -12.23
N LEU A 40 -1.54 8.54 -11.58
CA LEU A 40 -1.01 8.94 -10.27
C LEU A 40 -1.33 7.91 -9.18
N ALA A 41 -2.58 7.43 -9.11
CA ALA A 41 -2.99 6.40 -8.16
C ALA A 41 -2.24 5.09 -8.37
N LEU A 42 -2.03 4.68 -9.63
CA LEU A 42 -1.22 3.50 -9.96
C LEU A 42 0.25 3.67 -9.55
N TYR A 43 0.85 4.84 -9.80
CA TYR A 43 2.22 5.13 -9.39
C TYR A 43 2.38 5.06 -7.87
N ILE A 44 1.51 5.74 -7.13
CA ILE A 44 1.53 5.74 -5.66
C ILE A 44 1.30 4.32 -5.12
N ALA A 45 0.34 3.58 -5.68
CA ALA A 45 0.11 2.19 -5.29
C ALA A 45 1.35 1.32 -5.50
N GLY A 46 2.03 1.47 -6.65
CA GLY A 46 3.27 0.77 -6.95
C GLY A 46 4.38 1.06 -5.94
N VAL A 47 4.58 2.33 -5.59
CA VAL A 47 5.59 2.75 -4.61
C VAL A 47 5.28 2.18 -3.22
N ILE A 48 4.03 2.30 -2.75
CA ILE A 48 3.63 1.82 -1.42
C ILE A 48 3.76 0.30 -1.31
N ILE A 49 3.37 -0.44 -2.35
CA ILE A 49 3.51 -1.90 -2.38
C ILE A 49 4.99 -2.30 -2.42
N PHE A 50 5.81 -1.60 -3.20
CA PHE A 50 7.24 -1.82 -3.26
C PHE A 50 7.92 -1.59 -1.91
N GLU A 51 7.59 -0.48 -1.23
CA GLU A 51 8.05 -0.22 0.14
C GLU A 51 7.55 -1.27 1.13
N ALA A 52 6.32 -1.77 0.97
CA ALA A 52 5.82 -2.85 1.80
C ALA A 52 6.64 -4.14 1.62
N ILE A 53 7.09 -4.44 0.41
CA ILE A 53 7.90 -5.64 0.11
C ILE A 53 9.33 -5.49 0.64
N ILE A 54 9.94 -4.31 0.47
CA ILE A 54 11.36 -4.07 0.76
C ILE A 54 11.61 -3.58 2.19
N GLY A 55 10.63 -2.95 2.83
CA GLY A 55 10.74 -2.47 4.20
C GLY A 55 11.00 -3.62 5.17
N TYR A 56 12.21 -3.66 5.73
CA TYR A 56 12.66 -4.57 6.80
C TYR A 56 12.07 -4.17 8.15
#